data_AF-A0A8T5R387-F1
#
_entry.id   AF-A0A8T5R387-F1
#
_cell.length_a   1.000
_cell.length_b   1.000
_cell.length_c   1.000
_cell.angle_alpha   90.00
_cell.angle_beta   90.00
_cell.angle_gamma   90.00
#
_symmetry.space_group_name_H-M   'P 1'
#
loop_
_entity.id
_entity.type
_entity.pdbx_description
1 polymer ?
#
loop_
_entity_poly.entity_id
_entity_poly.type
_entity_poly.pdbx_seq_one_letter_code
_entity_poly.pdbx_strand_id
1 'polypeptide(L)'
;MTSSVDVERRSAFATATAESGKDWIPSLQDQVVRDYIIDAAGEQGLLLAEIIEESQPILGVDLVELVEDKPSNVRRSLYKLEEARVAQYATDTDKSGWETFTWTLSLNEVKFVINRERKALLEHLRNRLNFEELTTFFQCPEEHPRVDFETGTELGFRCPTCDLPMDNVDNTSDIERLKEQIAELEDVVF
;
A
#
# COMPACT_ATOMS: atom_id res chain seq x y z
N MET A 1 18.91 0.82 -3.95
CA MET A 1 18.42 1.72 -2.90
C MET A 1 16.98 2.06 -3.22
N THR A 2 16.06 1.11 -2.97
CA THR A 2 14.64 1.42 -2.87
C THR A 2 14.46 2.28 -1.63
N SER A 3 13.84 3.44 -1.79
CA SER A 3 13.64 4.40 -0.72
C SER A 3 12.84 3.76 0.42
N SER A 4 13.20 4.07 1.67
CA SER A 4 12.47 3.66 2.88
C SER A 4 10.96 3.99 2.83
N VAL A 5 10.57 4.92 1.95
CA VAL A 5 9.19 5.36 1.70
C VAL A 5 8.33 4.30 0.97
N ASP A 6 8.93 3.41 0.17
CA ASP A 6 8.19 2.35 -0.55
C ASP A 6 7.78 1.19 0.37
N VAL A 7 8.43 1.05 1.53
CA VAL A 7 8.14 0.00 2.51
C VAL A 7 6.97 0.41 3.41
N GLU A 8 6.83 1.70 3.73
CA GLU A 8 5.79 2.22 4.61
C GLU A 8 4.42 2.38 3.93
N ARG A 9 4.37 2.58 2.60
CA ARG A 9 3.12 2.62 1.81
C ARG A 9 2.39 1.27 1.70
N ARG A 10 2.94 0.19 2.25
CA ARG A 10 2.47 -1.19 2.03
C ARG A 10 1.57 -1.73 3.15
N SER A 11 1.20 -0.91 4.13
CA SER A 11 0.55 -1.39 5.37
C SER A 11 -0.97 -1.67 5.22
N ALA A 12 -1.65 -1.08 4.25
CA ALA A 12 -3.11 -1.24 4.06
C ALA A 12 -3.60 -2.66 3.72
N PHE A 13 -2.69 -3.58 3.36
CA PHE A 13 -3.09 -4.93 2.90
C PHE A 13 -3.07 -6.01 3.98
N ALA A 14 -2.57 -5.72 5.18
CA ALA A 14 -2.45 -6.71 6.26
C ALA A 14 -3.80 -7.05 6.94
N THR A 15 -4.84 -6.26 6.67
CA THR A 15 -6.15 -6.29 7.34
C THR A 15 -7.26 -6.90 6.49
N ALA A 16 -6.97 -7.31 5.25
CA ALA A 16 -7.98 -7.89 4.36
C ALA A 16 -8.42 -9.28 4.86
N THR A 17 -9.67 -9.41 5.28
CA THR A 17 -10.28 -10.67 5.69
C THR A 17 -10.65 -11.54 4.47
N ALA A 18 -10.58 -12.86 4.64
CA ALA A 18 -10.63 -13.91 3.62
C ALA A 18 -11.94 -14.09 2.82
N GLU A 19 -12.83 -13.09 2.78
CA GLU A 19 -14.19 -13.25 2.22
C GLU A 19 -14.33 -12.87 0.74
N SER A 20 -13.27 -12.35 0.12
CA SER A 20 -13.36 -11.79 -1.23
C SER A 20 -12.99 -12.84 -2.29
N GLY A 21 -13.97 -13.56 -2.83
CA GLY A 21 -13.75 -14.44 -3.98
C GLY A 21 -13.34 -13.66 -5.24
N LYS A 22 -12.98 -14.38 -6.32
CA LYS A 22 -12.59 -13.83 -7.64
C LYS A 22 -13.59 -12.80 -8.24
N ASP A 23 -14.83 -12.82 -7.77
CA ASP A 23 -15.93 -11.95 -8.18
C ASP A 23 -16.22 -10.82 -7.18
N TRP A 24 -15.28 -10.51 -6.27
CA TRP A 24 -15.42 -9.40 -5.32
C TRP A 24 -15.73 -8.08 -6.02
N ILE A 25 -16.75 -7.38 -5.51
CA ILE A 25 -17.16 -6.04 -5.94
C ILE A 25 -16.78 -5.11 -4.79
N PRO A 26 -15.81 -4.20 -4.96
CA PRO A 26 -15.36 -3.34 -3.88
C PRO A 26 -16.45 -2.37 -3.42
N SER A 27 -16.49 -2.14 -2.11
CA SER A 27 -17.40 -1.23 -1.42
C SER A 27 -16.70 -0.52 -0.28
N LEU A 28 -17.28 0.56 0.26
CA LEU A 28 -16.70 1.26 1.43
C LEU A 28 -16.87 0.48 2.75
N GLN A 29 -17.56 -0.66 2.73
CA GLN A 29 -17.63 -1.59 3.86
C GLN A 29 -16.40 -2.51 3.93
N ASP A 30 -15.67 -2.67 2.82
CA ASP A 30 -14.47 -3.47 2.78
C ASP A 30 -13.32 -2.71 3.45
N GLN A 31 -12.76 -3.26 4.53
CA GLN A 31 -11.66 -2.62 5.26
C GLN A 31 -10.48 -2.30 4.34
N VAL A 32 -10.13 -3.19 3.42
CA VAL A 32 -9.05 -2.97 2.44
C VAL A 32 -9.30 -1.78 1.53
N VAL A 33 -10.56 -1.49 1.18
CA VAL A 33 -10.92 -0.32 0.36
C VAL A 33 -10.79 0.94 1.21
N ARG A 34 -11.25 0.91 2.47
CA ARG A 34 -11.09 2.02 3.40
C ARG A 34 -9.62 2.35 3.63
N ASP A 35 -8.80 1.35 3.90
CA ASP A 35 -7.36 1.50 4.12
C ASP A 35 -6.67 2.05 2.86
N TYR A 36 -7.03 1.55 1.67
CA TYR A 36 -6.56 2.10 0.39
C TYR A 36 -6.90 3.59 0.23
N ILE A 37 -8.14 3.99 0.57
CA ILE A 37 -8.57 5.39 0.49
C ILE A 37 -7.82 6.27 1.50
N ILE A 38 -7.60 5.78 2.72
CA ILE A 38 -6.82 6.50 3.74
C ILE A 38 -5.37 6.68 3.28
N ASP A 39 -4.73 5.66 2.72
CA ASP A 39 -3.36 5.76 2.22
C ASP A 39 -3.24 6.73 1.05
N ALA A 40 -4.24 6.77 0.16
CA ALA A 40 -4.24 7.64 -1.01
C ALA A 40 -4.63 9.09 -0.68
N ALA A 41 -5.71 9.28 0.07
CA ALA A 41 -6.40 10.56 0.25
C ALA A 41 -6.50 11.03 1.71
N GLY A 42 -6.12 10.20 2.69
CA GLY A 42 -6.22 10.47 4.12
C GLY A 42 -7.65 10.32 4.65
N GLU A 43 -7.82 10.52 5.96
CA GLU A 43 -9.12 10.41 6.66
C GLU A 43 -10.20 11.32 6.05
N GLN A 44 -9.84 12.54 5.64
CA GLN A 44 -10.78 13.44 4.95
C GLN A 44 -11.22 12.88 3.59
N GLY A 45 -10.34 12.17 2.89
CA GLY A 45 -10.67 11.48 1.65
C GLY A 45 -11.69 10.38 1.88
N LEU A 46 -11.53 9.58 2.95
CA LEU A 46 -12.50 8.55 3.31
C LEU A 46 -13.87 9.15 3.66
N LEU A 47 -13.90 10.20 4.48
CA LEU A 47 -15.13 10.93 4.81
C LEU A 47 -15.83 11.46 3.54
N LEU A 48 -15.08 12.04 2.61
CA LEU A 48 -15.65 12.52 1.34
C LEU A 48 -16.19 11.37 0.49
N ALA A 49 -15.49 10.23 0.44
CA ALA A 49 -15.96 9.06 -0.29
C ALA A 49 -17.29 8.53 0.30
N GLU A 50 -17.43 8.51 1.63
CA GLU A 50 -18.67 8.11 2.32
C GLU A 50 -19.83 9.07 1.99
N ILE A 51 -19.60 10.39 2.05
CA ILE A 51 -20.63 11.38 1.70
C ILE A 51 -21.04 11.25 0.21
N ILE A 52 -20.07 11.04 -0.69
CA ILE A 52 -20.35 10.81 -2.10
C ILE A 52 -21.15 9.51 -2.27
N GLU A 53 -20.81 8.42 -1.56
CA GLU A 53 -21.55 7.16 -1.65
C GLU A 53 -23.04 7.36 -1.35
N GLU A 54 -23.34 8.10 -0.28
CA GLU A 54 -24.70 8.35 0.20
C GLU A 54 -25.50 9.30 -0.70
N SER A 55 -24.85 10.31 -1.27
CA SER A 55 -25.52 11.44 -1.92
C SER A 55 -25.22 11.60 -3.42
N GLN A 56 -24.49 10.66 -4.02
CA GLN A 56 -24.14 10.74 -5.44
C GLN A 56 -25.37 10.70 -6.36
N PRO A 57 -25.34 11.44 -7.48
CA PRO A 57 -24.32 12.43 -7.83
C PRO A 57 -24.44 13.72 -7.00
N ILE A 58 -23.32 14.24 -6.47
CA ILE A 58 -23.30 15.41 -5.57
C ILE A 58 -22.42 16.54 -6.12
N LEU A 59 -22.81 17.80 -5.93
CA LEU A 59 -22.01 18.93 -6.38
C LEU A 59 -20.79 19.15 -5.48
N GLY A 60 -19.68 19.58 -6.09
CA GLY A 60 -18.47 19.93 -5.35
C GLY A 60 -18.67 21.08 -4.34
N VAL A 61 -19.65 21.96 -4.59
CA VAL A 61 -20.01 23.03 -3.64
C VAL A 61 -20.74 22.47 -2.41
N ASP A 62 -21.65 21.52 -2.59
CA ASP A 62 -22.39 20.89 -1.49
C ASP A 62 -21.45 20.07 -0.60
N LEU A 63 -20.45 19.39 -1.19
CA LEU A 63 -19.41 18.68 -0.44
C LEU A 63 -18.60 19.60 0.47
N VAL A 64 -18.32 20.83 0.03
CA VAL A 64 -17.59 21.82 0.84
C VAL A 64 -18.44 22.28 2.02
N GLU A 65 -19.75 22.46 1.81
CA GLU A 65 -20.69 22.83 2.88
C GLU A 65 -20.84 21.71 3.92
N LEU A 66 -20.92 20.45 3.49
CA LEU A 66 -21.10 19.29 4.37
C LEU A 66 -19.88 18.97 5.25
N VAL A 67 -18.67 19.14 4.72
CA VAL A 67 -17.43 18.79 5.46
C VAL A 67 -16.98 19.90 6.42
N GLU A 68 -17.58 21.09 6.34
CA GLU A 68 -17.24 22.27 7.15
C GLU A 68 -15.73 22.60 7.19
N ASP A 69 -14.99 22.29 6.12
CA ASP A 69 -13.57 22.60 5.96
C ASP A 69 -13.34 23.62 4.83
N LYS A 70 -12.12 24.17 4.76
CA LYS A 70 -11.71 25.12 3.72
C LYS A 70 -11.93 24.49 2.35
N PRO A 71 -12.51 25.23 1.39
CA PRO A 71 -12.72 24.75 0.02
C PRO A 71 -11.44 24.20 -0.64
N SER A 72 -10.27 24.76 -0.31
CA SER A 72 -8.97 24.30 -0.82
C SER A 72 -8.58 22.91 -0.33
N ASN A 73 -8.94 22.54 0.90
CA ASN A 73 -8.63 21.24 1.48
C ASN A 73 -9.54 20.18 0.88
N VAL A 74 -10.85 20.44 0.85
CA VAL A 74 -11.85 19.57 0.24
C VAL A 74 -11.50 19.28 -1.22
N ARG A 75 -11.18 20.31 -2.02
CA ARG A 75 -10.74 20.12 -3.42
C ARG A 75 -9.49 19.26 -3.53
N ARG A 76 -8.49 19.48 -2.68
CA ARG A 76 -7.26 18.67 -2.69
C ARG A 76 -7.58 17.19 -2.43
N SER A 77 -8.44 16.90 -1.46
CA SER A 77 -8.86 15.54 -1.13
C SER A 77 -9.68 14.91 -2.27
N LEU A 78 -10.58 15.66 -2.89
CA LEU A 78 -11.33 15.21 -4.07
C LEU A 78 -10.43 14.88 -5.26
N TYR A 79 -9.39 15.68 -5.53
CA TYR A 79 -8.42 15.36 -6.59
C TYR A 79 -7.61 14.11 -6.27
N LYS A 80 -7.25 13.88 -5.01
CA LYS A 80 -6.58 12.63 -4.61
C LYS A 80 -7.49 11.41 -4.80
N LEU A 81 -8.79 11.54 -4.51
CA LEU A 81 -9.76 10.48 -4.76
C LEU A 81 -9.91 10.18 -6.26
N GLU A 82 -9.86 11.20 -7.12
CA GLU A 82 -9.87 11.01 -8.58
C GLU A 82 -8.60 10.33 -9.10
N GLU A 83 -7.43 10.80 -8.65
CA GLU A 83 -6.13 10.21 -9.00
C GLU A 83 -6.05 8.74 -8.56
N ALA A 84 -6.61 8.43 -7.39
CA ALA A 84 -6.71 7.08 -6.84
C ALA A 84 -7.84 6.24 -7.45
N ARG A 85 -8.59 6.77 -8.42
CA ARG A 85 -9.71 6.08 -9.08
C ARG A 85 -10.78 5.61 -8.10
N VAL A 86 -11.02 6.38 -7.04
CA VAL A 86 -12.05 6.15 -6.01
C VAL A 86 -13.30 6.99 -6.30
N ALA A 87 -13.12 8.16 -6.90
CA ALA A 87 -14.20 9.04 -7.31
C ALA A 87 -13.94 9.59 -8.71
N GLN A 88 -14.98 10.03 -9.39
CA GLN A 88 -14.88 10.70 -10.67
C GLN A 88 -15.81 11.91 -10.69
N TYR A 89 -15.52 12.88 -11.53
CA TYR A 89 -16.35 14.05 -11.69
C TYR A 89 -16.74 14.30 -13.14
N ALA A 90 -17.91 14.92 -13.31
CA ALA A 90 -18.36 15.51 -14.56
C ALA A 90 -18.42 17.03 -14.42
N THR A 91 -18.15 17.75 -15.50
CA THR A 91 -18.24 19.21 -15.56
C THR A 91 -19.38 19.63 -16.46
N ASP A 92 -20.20 20.55 -15.99
CA ASP A 92 -21.20 21.27 -16.79
C ASP A 92 -20.84 22.76 -16.82
N THR A 93 -20.92 23.39 -17.99
CA THR A 93 -20.62 24.82 -18.16
C THR A 93 -21.87 25.55 -18.59
N ASP A 94 -22.28 26.54 -17.81
CA ASP A 94 -23.45 27.34 -18.15
C ASP A 94 -23.17 28.40 -19.24
N LYS A 95 -24.21 29.13 -19.66
CA LYS A 95 -24.09 30.20 -20.68
C LYS A 95 -23.21 31.37 -20.26
N SER A 96 -22.95 31.54 -18.96
CA SER A 96 -22.07 32.57 -18.41
C SER A 96 -20.60 32.12 -18.35
N GLY A 97 -20.32 30.84 -18.63
CA GLY A 97 -19.00 30.23 -18.51
C GLY A 97 -18.70 29.68 -17.12
N TRP A 98 -19.70 29.60 -16.23
CA TRP A 98 -19.53 29.02 -14.90
C TRP A 98 -19.49 27.50 -14.97
N GLU A 99 -18.41 26.90 -14.47
CA GLU A 99 -18.21 25.46 -14.42
C GLU A 99 -18.69 24.87 -13.09
N THR A 100 -19.56 23.87 -13.18
CA THR A 100 -20.07 23.11 -12.04
C THR A 100 -19.53 21.69 -12.08
N PHE A 101 -18.92 21.26 -10.98
CA PHE A 101 -18.35 19.92 -10.83
C PHE A 101 -19.32 19.03 -10.06
N THR A 102 -19.66 17.88 -10.63
CA THR A 102 -20.52 16.87 -10.01
C THR A 102 -19.74 15.59 -9.81
N TRP A 103 -19.71 15.07 -8.58
CA TRP A 103 -18.91 13.94 -8.16
C TRP A 103 -19.74 12.66 -7.98
N THR A 104 -19.15 11.52 -8.31
CA THR A 104 -19.70 10.17 -8.14
C THR A 104 -18.62 9.23 -7.64
N LEU A 105 -19.01 8.22 -6.86
CA LEU A 105 -18.09 7.19 -6.38
C LEU A 105 -17.81 6.21 -7.52
N SER A 106 -16.56 5.78 -7.65
CA SER A 106 -16.14 4.80 -8.65
C SER A 106 -15.10 3.89 -8.02
N LEU A 107 -15.46 2.63 -7.75
CA LEU A 107 -14.53 1.64 -7.15
C LEU A 107 -14.13 0.53 -8.11
N ASN A 108 -14.58 0.58 -9.37
CA ASN A 108 -14.38 -0.48 -10.35
C ASN A 108 -12.88 -0.74 -10.63
N GLU A 109 -12.08 0.32 -10.67
CA GLU A 109 -10.63 0.21 -10.91
C GLU A 109 -9.85 -0.13 -9.64
N VAL A 110 -10.39 0.18 -8.46
CA VAL A 110 -9.76 -0.06 -7.15
C VAL A 110 -9.45 -1.54 -6.96
N LYS A 111 -10.34 -2.44 -7.40
CA LYS A 111 -10.10 -3.90 -7.41
C LYS A 111 -8.80 -4.26 -8.11
N PHE A 112 -8.55 -3.70 -9.29
CA PHE A 112 -7.37 -4.02 -10.09
C PHE A 112 -6.10 -3.46 -9.46
N VAL A 113 -6.18 -2.26 -8.88
CA VAL A 113 -5.06 -1.64 -8.17
C VAL A 113 -4.67 -2.47 -6.96
N ILE A 114 -5.63 -2.79 -6.08
CA ILE A 114 -5.45 -3.64 -4.90
C ILE A 114 -4.84 -4.99 -5.29
N ASN A 115 -5.40 -5.66 -6.29
CA ASN A 115 -4.88 -6.95 -6.75
C ASN A 115 -3.45 -6.87 -7.31
N ARG A 116 -3.13 -5.80 -8.04
CA ARG A 116 -1.79 -5.58 -8.60
C ARG A 116 -0.78 -5.36 -7.48
N GLU A 117 -1.11 -4.54 -6.50
CA GLU A 117 -0.24 -4.23 -5.36
C GLU A 117 -0.02 -5.45 -4.48
N ARG A 118 -1.08 -6.23 -4.20
CA ARG A 118 -0.98 -7.53 -3.51
C ARG A 118 0.00 -8.48 -4.20
N LYS A 119 -0.14 -8.65 -5.52
CA LYS A 119 0.75 -9.52 -6.30
C LYS A 119 2.20 -9.03 -6.27
N ALA A 120 2.41 -7.72 -6.38
CA ALA A 120 3.76 -7.14 -6.31
C ALA A 120 4.40 -7.32 -4.92
N LEU A 121 3.62 -7.19 -3.84
CA LEU A 121 4.07 -7.48 -2.48
C LEU A 121 4.42 -8.96 -2.31
N LEU A 122 3.55 -9.85 -2.78
CA LEU A 122 3.76 -11.30 -2.72
C LEU A 122 5.03 -11.72 -3.46
N GLU A 123 5.23 -11.21 -4.67
CA GLU A 123 6.44 -11.46 -5.45
C GLU A 123 7.70 -10.95 -4.72
N HIS A 124 7.64 -9.75 -4.13
CA HIS A 124 8.72 -9.21 -3.33
C HIS A 124 9.06 -10.10 -2.12
N LEU A 125 8.04 -10.54 -1.36
CA LEU A 125 8.23 -11.42 -0.20
C LEU A 125 8.80 -12.77 -0.61
N ARG A 126 8.30 -13.38 -1.70
CA ARG A 126 8.83 -14.64 -2.25
C ARG A 126 10.28 -14.50 -2.71
N ASN A 127 10.63 -13.40 -3.37
CA ASN A 127 12.01 -13.11 -3.76
C ASN A 127 12.91 -12.96 -2.52
N ARG A 128 12.41 -12.31 -1.46
CA ARG A 128 13.14 -12.19 -0.20
C ARG A 128 13.32 -13.54 0.48
N LEU A 129 12.27 -14.35 0.55
CA LEU A 129 12.32 -15.70 1.12
C LEU A 129 13.36 -16.56 0.38
N ASN A 130 13.31 -16.58 -0.95
CA ASN A 130 14.26 -17.32 -1.77
C ASN A 130 15.71 -16.85 -1.54
N PHE A 131 15.92 -15.54 -1.35
CA PHE A 131 17.24 -15.01 -1.00
C PHE A 131 17.71 -15.48 0.38
N GLU A 132 16.84 -15.47 1.39
CA GLU A 132 17.15 -15.99 2.73
C GLU A 132 17.44 -17.50 2.73
N GLU A 133 16.66 -18.31 2.00
CA GLU A 133 16.80 -19.77 1.96
C GLU A 133 18.04 -20.25 1.19
N LEU A 134 18.42 -19.54 0.11
CA LEU A 134 19.54 -19.95 -0.73
C LEU A 134 20.89 -19.34 -0.31
N THR A 135 20.87 -18.34 0.56
CA THR A 135 22.07 -17.58 0.92
C THR A 135 22.50 -17.90 2.34
N THR A 136 23.74 -18.36 2.49
CA THR A 136 24.40 -18.46 3.80
C THR A 136 25.01 -17.11 4.15
N PHE A 137 24.57 -16.52 5.27
CA PHE A 137 25.06 -15.22 5.73
C PHE A 137 26.12 -15.36 6.81
N PHE A 138 26.99 -14.35 6.89
CA PHE A 138 28.01 -14.18 7.92
C PHE A 138 27.92 -12.79 8.53
N GLN A 139 28.07 -12.71 9.85
CA GLN A 139 27.99 -11.45 10.59
C GLN A 139 28.94 -11.46 11.79
N CYS A 140 29.49 -10.29 12.12
CA CYS A 140 30.28 -10.12 13.33
C CYS A 140 29.39 -9.98 14.57
N PRO A 141 29.92 -10.21 15.79
CA PRO A 141 29.14 -10.09 17.03
C PRO A 141 28.62 -8.67 17.32
N GLU A 142 29.16 -7.63 16.68
CA GLU A 142 28.70 -6.24 16.77
C GLU A 142 27.52 -5.92 15.82
N GLU A 143 26.96 -6.94 15.16
CA GLU A 143 25.79 -6.84 14.28
C GLU A 143 25.89 -5.82 13.13
N HIS A 144 27.11 -5.52 12.66
CA HIS A 144 27.31 -4.82 11.38
C HIS A 144 26.64 -5.59 10.23
N PRO A 145 26.36 -4.95 9.06
CA PRO A 145 25.62 -5.59 7.98
C PRO A 145 26.19 -6.97 7.59
N ARG A 146 25.31 -7.98 7.57
CA ARG A 146 25.66 -9.35 7.17
C ARG A 146 26.06 -9.42 5.69
N VAL A 147 26.93 -10.35 5.36
CA VAL A 147 27.44 -10.60 4.00
C VAL A 147 27.19 -12.05 3.58
N ASP A 148 27.16 -12.32 2.28
CA ASP A 148 27.08 -13.69 1.77
C ASP A 148 28.42 -14.44 1.89
N PHE A 149 28.41 -15.74 1.59
CA PHE A 149 29.60 -16.58 1.67
C PHE A 149 30.74 -16.14 0.74
N GLU A 150 30.44 -15.69 -0.48
CA GLU A 150 31.45 -15.25 -1.45
C GLU A 150 32.19 -14.02 -0.93
N THR A 151 31.43 -13.00 -0.52
CA THR A 151 31.97 -11.79 0.12
C THR A 151 32.70 -12.12 1.42
N GLY A 152 32.15 -13.04 2.23
CA GLY A 152 32.80 -13.53 3.45
C GLY A 152 34.17 -14.15 3.16
N THR A 153 34.29 -14.91 2.08
CA THR A 153 35.55 -15.52 1.64
C THR A 153 36.57 -14.45 1.21
N GLU A 154 36.14 -13.44 0.44
CA GLU A 154 37.00 -12.33 0.04
C GLU A 154 37.53 -11.52 1.24
N LEU A 155 36.70 -11.36 2.27
CA LEU A 155 37.05 -10.67 3.51
C LEU A 155 37.79 -11.57 4.52
N GLY A 156 38.02 -12.85 4.19
CA GLY A 156 38.61 -13.81 5.12
C GLY A 156 37.80 -13.99 6.41
N PHE A 157 36.48 -13.83 6.32
CA PHE A 157 35.52 -13.83 7.43
C PHE A 157 35.88 -12.84 8.55
N ARG A 158 36.47 -11.68 8.20
CA ARG A 158 36.68 -10.56 9.13
C ARG A 158 35.84 -9.37 8.74
N CYS A 159 35.19 -8.75 9.74
CA CYS A 159 34.40 -7.57 9.50
C CYS A 159 35.28 -6.38 9.10
N PRO A 160 34.99 -5.67 8.00
CA PRO A 160 35.79 -4.52 7.56
C PRO A 160 35.64 -3.30 8.49
N THR A 161 34.64 -3.30 9.38
CA THR A 161 34.35 -2.18 10.29
C THR A 161 35.01 -2.36 11.66
N CYS A 162 34.92 -3.56 12.26
CA CYS A 162 35.44 -3.81 13.61
C CYS A 162 36.58 -4.83 13.68
N ASP A 163 36.99 -5.41 12.54
CA ASP A 163 38.06 -6.44 12.43
C ASP A 163 37.82 -7.74 13.24
N LEU A 164 36.63 -7.88 13.84
CA LEU A 164 36.21 -9.08 14.54
C LEU A 164 35.85 -10.21 13.55
N PRO A 165 36.07 -11.47 13.93
CA PRO A 165 35.65 -12.61 13.12
C PRO A 165 34.12 -12.60 12.94
N MET A 166 33.69 -12.98 11.75
CA MET A 166 32.29 -13.20 11.41
C MET A 166 31.94 -14.68 11.57
N ASP A 167 30.73 -14.96 12.03
CA ASP A 167 30.20 -16.31 12.12
C ASP A 167 28.92 -16.44 11.28
N ASN A 168 28.51 -17.67 10.99
CA ASN A 168 27.29 -17.93 10.25
C ASN A 168 26.06 -17.40 11.04
N VAL A 169 25.18 -16.71 10.32
CA VAL A 169 23.90 -16.24 10.85
C VAL A 169 22.86 -17.33 10.69
N ASP A 170 22.17 -17.65 11.78
CA ASP A 170 20.92 -18.42 11.75
C ASP A 170 19.75 -17.48 11.40
N ASN A 171 19.25 -17.60 10.18
CA ASN A 171 18.09 -16.84 9.68
C ASN A 171 16.80 -17.67 9.66
N THR A 172 16.74 -18.80 10.38
CA THR A 172 15.56 -19.68 10.42
C THR A 172 14.30 -18.91 10.83
N SER A 173 14.39 -18.03 11.84
CA SER A 173 13.25 -17.22 12.29
C SER A 173 12.77 -16.23 11.24
N ASP A 174 13.67 -15.65 10.43
CA ASP A 174 13.29 -14.75 9.34
C ASP A 174 12.59 -15.51 8.21
N ILE A 175 13.08 -16.71 7.88
CA ILE A 175 12.48 -17.60 6.88
C ILE A 175 11.06 -18.00 7.31
N GLU A 176 10.86 -18.39 8.57
CA GLU A 176 9.54 -18.76 9.11
C GLU A 176 8.57 -17.57 9.07
N ARG A 177 9.00 -16.39 9.52
CA ARG A 177 8.20 -15.17 9.46
C ARG A 177 7.82 -14.80 8.03
N LEU A 178 8.74 -14.90 7.07
CA LEU A 178 8.45 -14.62 5.65
C LEU A 178 7.45 -15.63 5.09
N LYS A 179 7.54 -16.91 5.45
CA LYS A 179 6.57 -17.94 5.04
C LYS A 179 5.18 -17.68 5.60
N GLU A 180 5.09 -17.29 6.87
CA GLU A 180 3.82 -16.92 7.50
C GLU A 180 3.18 -15.73 6.79
N GLN A 181 3.93 -14.65 6.56
CA GLN A 181 3.46 -13.46 5.84
C GLN A 181 3.02 -13.78 4.39
N ILE A 182 3.73 -14.66 3.71
CA ILE A 182 3.35 -15.12 2.36
C ILE A 182 2.04 -15.90 2.39
N ALA A 183 1.88 -16.82 3.35
CA ALA A 183 0.67 -17.63 3.50
C ALA A 183 -0.56 -16.75 3.78
N GLU A 184 -0.44 -15.80 4.73
CA GLU A 184 -1.49 -14.83 5.03
C GLU A 184 -1.93 -14.04 3.78
N LEU A 185 -0.96 -13.59 2.98
CA LEU A 185 -1.23 -12.79 1.77
C LEU A 185 -1.77 -13.62 0.59
N GLU A 186 -1.49 -14.92 0.56
CA GLU A 186 -2.02 -15.86 -0.43
C GLU A 186 -3.47 -16.23 -0.16
N ASP A 187 -3.84 -16.36 1.13
CA ASP A 187 -5.20 -16.64 1.57
C ASP A 187 -6.18 -15.49 1.25
N VAL A 188 -5.67 -14.26 1.17
CA VAL A 188 -6.43 -13.11 0.68
C VAL A 188 -6.55 -13.19 -0.85
N VAL A 189 -7.74 -13.48 -1.35
CA VAL A 189 -8.10 -13.41 -2.77
C VAL A 189 -9.00 -12.19 -2.99
N PHE A 190 -9.04 -11.64 -4.21
CA PHE A 190 -9.94 -10.55 -4.64
C PHE A 190 -10.34 -10.76 -6.10
#